data_AF-A0A4Q2Z3J8-F1
#
_entry.id   AF-A0A4Q2Z3J8-F1
#
_cell.length_a   1.000
_cell.length_b   1.000
_cell.length_c   1.000
_cell.angle_alpha   90.00
_cell.angle_beta   90.00
_cell.angle_gamma   90.00
#
_symmetry.space_group_name_H-M   'P 1'
#
loop_
_entity.id
_entity.type
_entity.pdbx_description
1 polymer ?
#
loop_
_entity_poly.entity_id
_entity_poly.type
_entity_poly.pdbx_seq_one_letter_code
_entity_poly.pdbx_strand_id
1 'polypeptide(L)'
;MKRRQIIQSLAMTLIGGGALLGQRLTAAAPEKPEKPSRTKRIPVGRTIRFDKDLSVTFLAVLKDVRCPINATCISAGNAVVSLRVKAGNQKPKVISLNTDGVKKRSFTIPAYKLSEGMAAIPKSYTISIASLDPLPFAGKKTKQSDYRLRLDISVAY
;
A
#
# COMPACT_ATOMS: atom_id res chain seq x y z
N MET A 1 62.64 -14.29 -28.12
CA MET A 1 63.95 -13.67 -27.85
C MET A 1 63.80 -12.75 -26.64
N LYS A 2 64.56 -13.01 -25.57
CA LYS A 2 64.69 -12.17 -24.35
C LYS A 2 65.45 -10.88 -24.69
N ARG A 3 65.17 -9.78 -23.94
CA ARG A 3 66.07 -8.71 -23.46
C ARG A 3 65.18 -7.54 -23.00
N ARG A 4 65.38 -6.79 -21.92
CA ARG A 4 66.36 -6.74 -20.82
C ARG A 4 65.78 -5.75 -19.79
N GLN A 5 66.11 -5.96 -18.52
CA GLN A 5 65.85 -5.08 -17.37
C GLN A 5 66.66 -3.77 -17.44
N ILE A 6 66.42 -2.86 -16.48
CA ILE A 6 67.27 -1.80 -15.87
C ILE A 6 66.33 -0.60 -15.54
N ILE A 7 66.31 0.10 -14.40
CA ILE A 7 66.82 -0.01 -13.02
C ILE A 7 66.36 1.28 -12.29
N GLN A 8 66.15 1.22 -10.97
CA GLN A 8 66.30 2.28 -9.94
C GLN A 8 65.74 3.71 -10.18
N SER A 9 64.88 4.18 -9.27
CA SER A 9 65.33 5.01 -8.13
C SER A 9 64.18 5.50 -7.25
N LEU A 10 64.49 5.57 -5.95
CA LEU A 10 63.72 6.09 -4.83
C LEU A 10 63.27 7.56 -5.03
N ALA A 11 62.09 7.88 -4.50
CA ALA A 11 61.91 9.13 -3.77
C ALA A 11 60.89 8.92 -2.64
N MET A 12 61.39 9.02 -1.41
CA MET A 12 60.62 9.23 -0.18
C MET A 12 59.79 10.52 -0.30
N THR A 13 58.56 10.51 0.19
CA THR A 13 57.98 11.72 0.78
C THR A 13 57.06 11.35 1.93
N LEU A 14 57.30 12.05 3.04
CA LEU A 14 56.84 11.84 4.39
C LEU A 14 55.42 12.38 4.62
N ILE A 15 54.69 11.66 5.49
CA ILE A 15 53.78 12.16 6.54
C ILE A 15 52.68 13.11 6.07
N GLY A 16 51.53 12.54 5.73
CA GLY A 16 50.22 13.20 5.77
C GLY A 16 49.37 12.57 6.87
N GLY A 17 48.95 13.38 7.85
CA GLY A 17 48.29 12.96 9.09
C GLY A 17 47.09 12.03 8.89
N GLY A 18 47.15 10.86 9.53
CA GLY A 18 46.02 9.95 9.65
C GLY A 18 44.94 10.59 10.53
N ALA A 19 43.88 11.09 9.89
CA ALA A 19 42.66 11.49 10.56
C ALA A 19 42.09 10.29 11.33
N LEU A 20 41.79 10.53 12.60
CA LEU A 20 41.15 9.59 13.51
C LEU A 20 39.85 9.05 12.90
N LEU A 21 39.83 7.73 12.71
CA LEU A 21 38.66 6.93 12.34
C LEU A 21 37.58 7.01 13.45
N GLY A 22 36.66 7.96 13.31
CA GLY A 22 35.43 7.99 14.09
C GLY A 22 34.34 7.13 13.44
N GLN A 23 34.37 5.82 13.67
CA GLN A 23 33.26 4.94 13.28
C GLN A 23 32.07 5.19 14.22
N ARG A 24 31.06 5.93 13.75
CA ARG A 24 29.74 5.93 14.39
C ARG A 24 29.03 4.63 14.03
N LEU A 25 29.08 3.67 14.96
CA LEU A 25 28.15 2.55 15.01
C LEU A 25 26.74 3.13 15.15
N THR A 26 26.01 3.19 14.04
CA THR A 26 24.59 3.51 14.06
C THR A 26 23.89 2.25 14.54
N ALA A 27 23.48 2.22 15.80
CA ALA A 27 22.62 1.16 16.33
C ALA A 27 21.31 1.19 15.52
N ALA A 28 21.16 0.25 14.59
CA ALA A 28 19.89 0.02 13.92
C ALA A 28 18.88 -0.38 14.98
N ALA A 29 17.90 0.49 15.24
CA ALA A 29 16.75 0.14 16.06
C ALA A 29 16.07 -1.09 15.42
N PRO A 30 15.60 -2.06 16.21
CA PRO A 30 14.88 -3.20 15.66
C PRO A 30 13.62 -2.70 14.96
N GLU A 31 13.59 -2.81 13.63
CA GLU A 31 12.37 -2.60 12.85
C GLU A 31 11.33 -3.59 13.35
N LYS A 32 10.29 -3.04 13.99
CA LYS A 32 9.10 -3.77 14.43
C LYS A 32 8.57 -4.57 13.22
N PRO A 33 8.30 -5.88 13.36
CA PRO A 33 7.83 -6.68 12.23
C PRO A 33 6.57 -6.06 11.65
N GLU A 34 6.70 -5.48 10.46
CA GLU A 34 5.59 -4.85 9.77
C GLU A 34 4.64 -5.97 9.31
N LYS A 35 3.42 -5.99 9.87
CA LYS A 35 2.35 -6.90 9.43
C LYS A 35 2.26 -6.85 7.90
N PRO A 36 2.00 -7.98 7.21
CA PRO A 36 2.06 -8.05 5.75
C PRO A 36 1.03 -7.12 5.11
N SER A 37 1.42 -5.88 4.87
CA SER A 37 0.73 -4.91 4.03
C SER A 37 1.00 -5.32 2.59
N ARG A 38 0.21 -6.26 2.05
CA ARG A 38 0.26 -6.64 0.63
C ARG A 38 -0.39 -5.53 -0.20
N THR A 39 0.26 -4.37 -0.24
CA THR A 39 -0.27 -3.11 -0.75
C THR A 39 -0.14 -2.98 -2.27
N LYS A 40 -0.81 -3.86 -3.02
CA LYS A 40 -0.93 -3.70 -4.47
C LYS A 40 -1.91 -2.58 -4.79
N ARG A 41 -1.50 -1.62 -5.62
CA ARG A 41 -2.39 -0.60 -6.20
C ARG A 41 -3.37 -1.29 -7.16
N ILE A 42 -4.67 -1.16 -6.89
CA ILE A 42 -5.76 -1.80 -7.63
C ILE A 42 -6.33 -0.78 -8.63
N PRO A 43 -6.23 -1.01 -9.94
CA PRO A 43 -6.94 -0.21 -10.93
C PRO A 43 -8.46 -0.42 -10.86
N VAL A 44 -9.23 0.56 -11.30
CA VAL A 44 -10.67 0.39 -11.51
C VAL A 44 -10.94 -0.79 -12.46
N GLY A 45 -11.96 -1.58 -12.13
CA GLY A 45 -12.35 -2.81 -12.84
C GLY A 45 -11.49 -4.04 -12.49
N ARG A 46 -10.45 -3.91 -11.67
CA ARG A 46 -9.56 -5.03 -11.32
C ARG A 46 -9.91 -5.64 -9.97
N THR A 47 -9.70 -6.95 -9.89
CA THR A 47 -9.87 -7.76 -8.68
C THR A 47 -8.51 -8.07 -8.08
N ILE A 48 -8.39 -7.89 -6.77
CA ILE A 48 -7.34 -8.52 -5.98
C ILE A 48 -7.91 -9.72 -5.24
N ARG A 49 -7.10 -10.76 -5.13
CA ARG A 49 -7.35 -11.89 -4.26
C ARG A 49 -6.42 -11.76 -3.07
N PHE A 50 -6.98 -11.53 -1.89
CA PHE A 50 -6.22 -11.30 -0.67
C PHE A 50 -5.70 -12.64 -0.12
N ASP A 51 -6.58 -13.62 -0.01
CA ASP A 51 -6.27 -15.02 0.27
C ASP A 51 -7.22 -15.95 -0.52
N LYS A 52 -7.24 -17.25 -0.19
CA LYS A 52 -8.11 -18.22 -0.87
C LYS A 52 -9.60 -17.93 -0.70
N ASP A 53 -9.98 -17.24 0.38
CA ASP A 53 -11.37 -17.05 0.77
C ASP A 53 -11.84 -15.62 0.44
N LEU A 54 -10.96 -14.61 0.42
CA LEU A 54 -11.34 -13.21 0.15
C LEU A 54 -10.82 -12.69 -1.20
N SER A 55 -11.75 -12.16 -2.00
CA SER A 55 -11.45 -11.34 -3.17
C SER A 55 -12.22 -10.03 -3.16
N VAL A 56 -11.57 -8.96 -3.63
CA VAL A 56 -12.11 -7.60 -3.67
C VAL A 56 -11.88 -7.00 -5.05
N THR A 57 -12.94 -6.49 -5.67
CA THR A 57 -12.89 -5.79 -6.95
C THR A 57 -13.15 -4.32 -6.73
N PHE A 58 -12.26 -3.47 -7.24
CA PHE A 58 -12.46 -2.03 -7.23
C PHE A 58 -13.33 -1.64 -8.42
N LEU A 59 -14.61 -1.31 -8.19
CA LEU A 59 -15.57 -1.10 -9.27
C LEU A 59 -15.52 0.30 -9.85
N ALA A 60 -15.48 1.33 -8.99
CA ALA A 60 -15.50 2.74 -9.42
C ALA A 60 -15.23 3.68 -8.24
N VAL A 61 -14.90 4.93 -8.57
CA VAL A 61 -15.05 6.08 -7.67
C VAL A 61 -16.40 6.74 -7.95
N LEU A 62 -17.31 6.71 -6.98
CA LEU A 62 -18.68 7.23 -7.12
C LEU A 62 -18.72 8.76 -6.98
N LYS A 63 -17.90 9.30 -6.08
CA LYS A 63 -17.77 10.74 -5.83
C LYS A 63 -16.35 11.02 -5.34
N ASP A 64 -15.75 12.10 -5.82
CA ASP A 64 -14.45 12.57 -5.37
C ASP A 64 -14.49 14.08 -5.17
N VAL A 65 -14.58 14.49 -3.90
CA VAL A 65 -14.53 15.89 -3.45
C VAL A 65 -13.38 16.08 -2.47
N ARG A 66 -12.33 15.27 -2.63
CA ARG A 66 -11.09 15.46 -1.88
C ARG A 66 -10.45 16.77 -2.30
N CYS A 67 -9.67 17.36 -1.40
CA CYS A 67 -8.95 18.59 -1.67
C CYS A 67 -8.09 18.43 -2.93
N PRO A 68 -8.30 19.25 -3.97
CA PRO A 68 -7.49 19.18 -5.16
C PRO A 68 -6.03 19.53 -4.88
N ILE A 69 -5.10 18.88 -5.60
CA ILE A 69 -3.65 19.11 -5.45
C ILE A 69 -3.24 20.58 -5.69
N ASN A 70 -4.00 21.33 -6.49
CA ASN A 70 -3.71 22.72 -6.84
C ASN A 70 -4.64 23.74 -6.15
N ALA A 71 -5.26 23.38 -5.02
CA ALA A 71 -6.16 24.25 -4.28
C ALA A 71 -5.73 24.39 -2.81
N THR A 72 -6.09 25.51 -2.19
CA THR A 72 -5.98 25.69 -0.74
C THR A 72 -7.32 25.29 -0.11
N CYS A 73 -7.32 24.25 0.73
CA CYS A 73 -8.54 23.74 1.36
C CYS A 73 -8.50 23.86 2.88
N ILE A 74 -9.68 24.04 3.48
CA ILE A 74 -9.86 24.02 4.94
C ILE A 74 -9.87 22.57 5.48
N SER A 75 -10.22 21.58 4.64
CA SER A 75 -10.19 20.15 4.99
C SER A 75 -9.71 19.29 3.82
N ALA A 76 -9.32 18.04 4.10
CA ALA A 76 -8.87 17.08 3.09
C ALA A 76 -9.99 16.59 2.14
N GLY A 77 -11.26 16.82 2.50
CA GLY A 77 -12.42 16.33 1.75
C GLY A 77 -12.59 14.81 1.77
N ASN A 78 -13.43 14.29 0.87
CA ASN A 78 -13.82 12.87 0.87
C ASN A 78 -13.98 12.31 -0.55
N ALA A 79 -13.65 11.03 -0.72
CA ALA A 79 -14.04 10.23 -1.87
C ALA A 79 -14.80 8.99 -1.44
N VAL A 80 -15.77 8.59 -2.27
CA VAL A 80 -16.59 7.39 -2.08
C VAL A 80 -16.21 6.38 -3.15
N VAL A 81 -15.72 5.22 -2.74
CA VAL A 81 -15.36 4.12 -3.66
C VAL A 81 -16.40 3.01 -3.59
N SER A 82 -16.66 2.35 -4.72
CA SER A 82 -17.49 1.16 -4.80
C SER A 82 -16.64 -0.09 -4.94
N LEU A 83 -16.89 -1.09 -4.10
CA LEU A 83 -16.17 -2.37 -4.08
C LEU A 83 -17.14 -3.53 -4.22
N ARG A 84 -16.78 -4.54 -5.00
CA ARG A 84 -17.41 -5.87 -4.93
C ARG A 84 -16.54 -6.79 -4.09
N VAL A 85 -17.10 -7.33 -3.03
CA VAL A 85 -16.40 -8.18 -2.08
C VAL A 85 -17.01 -9.58 -2.13
N LYS A 86 -16.17 -10.62 -2.29
CA LYS A 86 -16.57 -12.02 -2.22
C LYS A 86 -15.71 -12.73 -1.18
N ALA A 87 -16.39 -13.34 -0.20
CA ALA A 87 -15.75 -14.05 0.90
C ALA A 87 -16.29 -15.48 1.02
N GLY A 88 -15.40 -16.47 1.01
CA GLY A 88 -15.73 -17.88 0.95
C GLY A 88 -16.66 -18.21 -0.22
N ASN A 89 -17.65 -19.06 0.06
CA ASN A 89 -18.67 -19.46 -0.91
C ASN A 89 -19.91 -18.54 -0.93
N GLN A 90 -19.85 -17.38 -0.24
CA GLN A 90 -20.97 -16.44 -0.22
C GLN A 90 -21.17 -15.73 -1.55
N LYS A 91 -22.41 -15.27 -1.77
CA LYS A 91 -22.72 -14.37 -2.88
C LYS A 91 -21.90 -13.08 -2.74
N PRO A 92 -21.29 -12.57 -3.82
CA PRO A 92 -20.57 -11.30 -3.77
C PRO A 92 -21.48 -10.15 -3.35
N LYS A 93 -20.98 -9.24 -2.52
CA LYS A 93 -21.69 -8.04 -2.06
C LYS A 93 -21.03 -6.79 -2.62
N VAL A 94 -21.83 -5.83 -3.08
CA VAL A 94 -21.35 -4.48 -3.43
C VAL A 94 -21.48 -3.58 -2.21
N ILE A 95 -20.40 -2.88 -1.87
CA ILE A 95 -20.32 -1.95 -0.75
C ILE A 95 -19.72 -0.61 -1.20
N SER A 96 -19.87 0.41 -0.35
CA SER A 96 -19.20 1.69 -0.52
C SER A 96 -18.41 2.07 0.73
N LEU A 97 -17.19 2.57 0.54
CA LEU A 97 -16.31 3.05 1.60
C LEU A 97 -15.91 4.52 1.35
N ASN A 98 -15.69 5.27 2.43
CA ASN A 98 -15.25 6.68 2.37
C ASN A 98 -13.78 6.81 2.78
N THR A 99 -13.09 7.81 2.22
CA THR A 99 -11.68 8.09 2.53
C THR A 99 -11.49 8.95 3.79
N ASP A 100 -12.45 9.83 4.10
CA ASP A 100 -12.36 10.78 5.22
C ASP A 100 -12.49 10.13 6.61
N GLY A 101 -13.08 8.94 6.67
CA GLY A 101 -13.33 8.22 7.91
C GLY A 101 -14.55 8.67 8.70
N VAL A 102 -15.24 9.73 8.30
CA VAL A 102 -16.41 10.26 9.02
C VAL A 102 -17.61 9.32 8.86
N LYS A 103 -17.74 8.65 7.71
CA LYS A 103 -18.80 7.67 7.46
C LYS A 103 -18.21 6.39 6.89
N LYS A 104 -18.51 5.23 7.48
CA LYS A 104 -18.20 3.88 6.90
C LYS A 104 -16.78 3.80 6.29
N ARG A 105 -15.75 4.06 7.11
CA ARG A 105 -14.33 3.95 6.71
C ARG A 105 -13.93 2.50 6.41
N SER A 106 -14.60 1.57 7.06
CA SER A 106 -14.32 0.14 6.98
C SER A 106 -15.59 -0.68 6.78
N PHE A 107 -15.39 -1.89 6.29
CA PHE A 107 -16.41 -2.93 6.18
C PHE A 107 -15.89 -4.21 6.81
N THR A 108 -16.65 -4.75 7.75
CA THR A 108 -16.31 -5.99 8.46
C THR A 108 -17.20 -7.12 7.98
N ILE A 109 -16.56 -8.23 7.64
CA ILE A 109 -17.17 -9.52 7.33
C ILE A 109 -16.89 -10.42 8.52
N PRO A 110 -17.89 -10.72 9.38
CA PRO A 110 -17.65 -11.58 10.53
C PRO A 110 -17.33 -13.01 10.07
N ALA A 111 -16.50 -13.70 10.85
CA ALA A 111 -16.38 -15.15 10.74
C ALA A 111 -17.73 -15.77 11.13
N TYR A 112 -18.14 -16.81 10.44
CA TYR A 112 -19.25 -17.63 10.91
C TYR A 112 -18.98 -19.09 10.57
N LYS A 113 -19.15 -19.93 11.59
CA LYS A 113 -19.08 -21.37 11.48
C LYS A 113 -20.47 -21.87 11.08
N LEU A 114 -20.47 -22.84 10.18
CA LEU A 114 -21.66 -23.27 9.51
C LEU A 114 -22.50 -24.27 10.33
N SER A 115 -23.82 -24.16 10.25
CA SER A 115 -24.75 -25.30 10.37
C SER A 115 -24.93 -25.95 8.98
N GLU A 116 -25.22 -27.25 8.91
CA GLU A 116 -25.29 -28.01 7.64
C GLU A 116 -26.07 -27.28 6.54
N GLY A 117 -25.43 -27.11 5.36
CA GLY A 117 -26.07 -26.58 4.14
C GLY A 117 -25.81 -25.10 3.79
N MET A 118 -25.22 -24.28 4.66
CA MET A 118 -24.81 -22.91 4.33
C MET A 118 -23.37 -22.80 3.73
N ALA A 119 -22.97 -21.66 3.18
CA ALA A 119 -21.60 -21.41 2.71
C ALA A 119 -20.77 -20.81 3.85
N ALA A 120 -19.60 -21.32 4.24
CA ALA A 120 -18.87 -20.86 5.45
C ALA A 120 -17.89 -19.71 5.18
N ILE A 121 -17.65 -18.86 6.19
CA ILE A 121 -16.49 -17.95 6.22
C ILE A 121 -15.66 -18.27 7.46
N PRO A 122 -14.48 -18.90 7.30
CA PRO A 122 -13.68 -19.36 8.43
C PRO A 122 -12.96 -18.25 9.19
N LYS A 123 -12.95 -17.01 8.68
CA LYS A 123 -12.20 -15.88 9.24
C LYS A 123 -12.97 -14.57 9.16
N SER A 124 -12.77 -13.69 10.14
CA SER A 124 -13.30 -12.34 10.07
C SER A 124 -12.34 -11.44 9.29
N TYR A 125 -12.89 -10.62 8.39
CA TYR A 125 -12.11 -9.66 7.60
C TYR A 125 -12.60 -8.25 7.87
N THR A 126 -11.68 -7.31 8.10
CA THR A 126 -12.00 -5.88 8.08
C THR A 126 -11.23 -5.21 6.95
N ILE A 127 -11.98 -4.57 6.06
CA ILE A 127 -11.46 -3.92 4.85
C ILE A 127 -11.60 -2.40 5.03
N SER A 128 -10.52 -1.65 4.88
CA SER A 128 -10.51 -0.18 4.87
C SER A 128 -9.67 0.37 3.73
N ILE A 129 -9.90 1.65 3.39
CA ILE A 129 -9.09 2.33 2.37
C ILE A 129 -7.78 2.80 3.00
N ALA A 130 -6.65 2.36 2.43
CA ALA A 130 -5.32 2.84 2.78
C ALA A 130 -4.99 4.13 2.01
N SER A 131 -5.21 4.13 0.69
CA SER A 131 -5.07 5.30 -0.15
C SER A 131 -5.93 5.20 -1.42
N LEU A 132 -6.22 6.34 -2.02
CA LEU A 132 -6.81 6.45 -3.35
C LEU A 132 -6.00 7.47 -4.15
N ASP A 133 -5.39 7.04 -5.24
CA ASP A 133 -4.58 7.89 -6.11
C ASP A 133 -5.26 8.02 -7.48
N PRO A 134 -5.12 9.12 -8.22
CA PRO A 134 -4.51 10.39 -7.79
C PRO A 134 -5.47 11.21 -6.91
N LEU A 135 -4.97 12.31 -6.32
CA LEU A 135 -5.82 13.40 -5.85
C LEU A 135 -6.41 14.16 -7.05
N PRO A 136 -7.63 14.74 -6.93
CA PRO A 136 -8.24 15.49 -8.02
C PRO A 136 -7.46 16.78 -8.32
N PHE A 137 -7.66 17.35 -9.51
CA PHE A 137 -7.11 18.64 -9.90
C PHE A 137 -8.26 19.59 -10.24
N ALA A 138 -8.27 20.80 -9.68
CA ALA A 138 -9.36 21.74 -9.84
C ALA A 138 -9.52 22.15 -11.33
N GLY A 139 -10.76 22.17 -11.81
CA GLY A 139 -11.05 22.44 -13.23
C GLY A 139 -10.81 21.24 -14.16
N LYS A 140 -10.34 20.09 -13.65
CA LYS A 140 -10.11 18.88 -14.45
C LYS A 140 -10.84 17.68 -13.85
N LYS A 141 -11.64 17.01 -14.67
CA LYS A 141 -12.29 15.75 -14.30
C LYS A 141 -11.27 14.60 -14.34
N THR A 142 -11.05 13.93 -13.21
CA THR A 142 -10.28 12.68 -13.13
C THR A 142 -11.02 11.56 -13.83
N LYS A 143 -10.36 10.79 -14.70
CA LYS A 143 -10.98 9.64 -15.38
C LYS A 143 -11.00 8.43 -14.45
N GLN A 144 -12.02 7.58 -14.59
CA GLN A 144 -12.12 6.34 -13.81
C GLN A 144 -10.89 5.43 -13.99
N SER A 145 -10.36 5.35 -15.22
CA SER A 145 -9.16 4.58 -15.57
C SER A 145 -7.90 5.00 -14.82
N ASP A 146 -7.86 6.21 -14.30
CA ASP A 146 -6.66 6.79 -13.68
C ASP A 146 -6.57 6.40 -12.21
N TYR A 147 -7.69 6.04 -11.59
CA TYR A 147 -7.74 5.73 -10.17
C TYR A 147 -7.02 4.43 -9.81
N ARG A 148 -6.30 4.47 -8.69
CA ARG A 148 -5.59 3.35 -8.07
C ARG A 148 -5.94 3.33 -6.59
N LEU A 149 -6.56 2.24 -6.14
CA LEU A 149 -6.95 2.04 -4.76
C LEU A 149 -5.91 1.18 -4.04
N ARG A 150 -5.54 1.53 -2.81
CA ARG A 150 -4.87 0.63 -1.87
C ARG A 150 -5.84 0.34 -0.72
N LEU A 151 -5.92 -0.93 -0.33
CA LEU A 151 -6.75 -1.39 0.77
C LEU A 151 -5.86 -1.88 1.91
N ASP A 152 -6.27 -1.58 3.13
CA ASP A 152 -5.78 -2.25 4.33
C ASP A 152 -6.80 -3.32 4.70
N ILE A 153 -6.33 -4.56 4.84
CA ILE A 153 -7.17 -5.72 5.18
C ILE A 153 -6.58 -6.38 6.41
N SER A 154 -7.34 -6.38 7.51
CA SER A 154 -7.01 -7.11 8.73
C SER A 154 -7.87 -8.36 8.86
N VAL A 155 -7.29 -9.41 9.45
CA VAL A 155 -7.91 -10.72 9.62
C VAL A 155 -7.95 -11.05 11.10
N ALA A 156 -9.08 -11.55 11.58
CA ALA A 156 -9.21 -12.20 12.88
C ALA A 156 -9.73 -13.63 12.66
N TYR A 157 -9.26 -14.55 13.50
CA TYR A 157 -9.55 -15.99 13.43
C TYR A 157 -10.54 -16.39 14.51
#